data_AF-G2ILE7-F1
#
_entry.id   AF-G2ILE7-F1
#
_cell.length_a   1.000
_cell.length_b   1.000
_cell.length_c   1.000
_cell.angle_alpha   90.00
_cell.angle_beta   90.00
_cell.angle_gamma   90.00
#
_symmetry.space_group_name_H-M   'P 1'
#
loop_
_entity.id
_entity.type
_entity.pdbx_description
1 polymer ?
#
loop_
_entity_poly.entity_id
_entity_poly.type
_entity_poly.pdbx_seq_one_letter_code
_entity_poly.pdbx_strand_id
1 'polypeptide(L)' 'MNPLLIVSLLTGGAALMFNRSSPVGLLLVAPAITVIALFHYFLTGSYVWGSIWPIWWAVLAWHYRHVFARLWQPSGG' A
#
# COMPACT_ATOMS: atom_id res chain seq x y z
N MET A 1 -5.34 19.46 -5.62
CA MET A 1 -5.20 18.10 -5.04
C MET A 1 -6.24 17.94 -3.94
N ASN A 2 -6.90 16.78 -3.83
CA ASN A 2 -7.92 16.56 -2.80
C ASN A 2 -7.27 16.40 -1.41
N PRO A 3 -7.60 17.25 -0.41
CA PRO A 3 -7.00 17.18 0.93
C PRO A 3 -7.15 15.81 1.62
N LEU A 4 -8.28 15.12 1.39
CA LEU A 4 -8.51 13.79 1.98
C LEU A 4 -7.54 12.74 1.43
N LEU A 5 -7.19 12.83 0.15
CA LEU A 5 -6.18 11.96 -0.46
C LEU A 5 -4.78 12.23 0.10
N ILE A 6 -4.46 13.51 0.35
CA ILE A 6 -3.17 13.87 0.96
C ILE A 6 -3.09 13.28 2.36
N VAL A 7 -4.13 13.47 3.17
CA VAL A 7 -4.19 12.93 4.53
C VAL A 7 -4.12 11.40 4.53
N SER A 8 -4.86 10.72 3.65
CA SER A 8 -4.83 9.26 3.59
C SER A 8 -3.46 8.71 3.16
N LEU A 9 -2.79 9.35 2.21
CA LEU A 9 -1.44 8.97 1.78
C LEU A 9 -0.40 9.22 2.87
N LEU A 10 -0.46 10.37 3.56
CA LEU A 10 0.47 10.69 4.64
C LEU A 10 0.27 9.74 5.84
N THR A 11 -0.97 9.50 6.25
CA THR A 11 -1.29 8.58 7.35
C THR A 11 -0.94 7.14 7.00
N GLY A 12 -1.25 6.69 5.78
CA GLY A 12 -0.86 5.38 5.27
C GLY A 12 0.67 5.21 5.24
N GLY A 13 1.39 6.20 4.71
CA GLY A 13 2.86 6.21 4.68
C GLY A 13 3.48 6.22 6.08
N ALA A 14 2.98 7.04 6.99
CA ALA A 14 3.43 7.07 8.37
C ALA A 14 3.17 5.73 9.09
N ALA A 15 2.03 5.09 8.84
CA ALA A 15 1.70 3.79 9.42
C ALA A 15 2.65 2.67 8.96
N LEU A 16 3.22 2.76 7.75
CA LEU A 16 4.24 1.83 7.25
C LEU A 16 5.57 1.94 8.01
N MET A 17 5.86 3.07 8.67
CA MET A 17 7.11 3.26 9.43
C MET A 17 7.15 2.40 10.70
N PHE A 18 6.01 1.87 11.16
CA PHE A 18 5.94 1.04 12.35
C PHE A 18 5.39 -0.35 12.04
N ASN A 19 6.14 -1.38 12.46
CA ASN A 19 5.82 -2.78 12.15
C ASN A 19 4.39 -3.18 12.56
N ARG A 20 3.89 -2.67 13.69
CA ARG A 20 2.54 -2.94 14.21
C ARG A 20 1.42 -2.35 13.33
N SER A 21 1.61 -1.17 12.76
CA SER A 21 0.61 -0.48 11.92
C SER A 21 0.80 -0.71 10.43
N SER A 22 1.88 -1.40 10.03
CA SER A 22 2.16 -1.70 8.62
C SER A 22 1.00 -2.33 7.84
N PRO A 23 0.14 -3.22 8.40
CA PRO A 23 -1.01 -3.74 7.67
C PRO A 23 -2.03 -2.66 7.29
N VAL A 24 -2.31 -1.74 8.22
CA VAL A 24 -3.22 -0.61 8.01
C VAL A 24 -2.63 0.36 6.99
N GLY A 25 -1.32 0.64 7.09
CA GLY A 25 -0.61 1.47 6.13
C GLY A 25 -0.72 0.95 4.71
N LEU A 26 -0.45 -0.35 4.51
CA LEU A 26 -0.57 -1.02 3.21
C LEU A 26 -1.99 -0.95 2.63
N LEU A 27 -3.00 -1.12 3.48
CA LEU A 27 -4.41 -1.07 3.08
C LEU A 27 -4.85 0.36 2.67
N LEU A 28 -4.39 1.38 3.41
CA LEU A 28 -4.73 2.78 3.13
C LEU A 28 -4.12 3.29 1.82
N VAL A 29 -2.89 2.89 1.49
CA VAL A 29 -2.22 3.35 0.26
C VAL A 29 -2.64 2.57 -0.99
N ALA A 30 -3.15 1.34 -0.83
CA ALA A 30 -3.48 0.45 -1.96
C ALA A 30 -4.42 1.08 -3.01
N PRO A 31 -5.53 1.75 -2.66
CA PRO A 31 -6.41 2.37 -3.65
C PRO A 31 -5.70 3.43 -4.50
N ALA A 32 -4.84 4.25 -3.89
CA ALA A 32 -4.10 5.29 -4.61
C ALA A 32 -3.09 4.67 -5.58
N ILE A 33 -2.39 3.61 -5.16
CA ILE A 33 -1.45 2.88 -6.02
C ILE A 33 -2.17 2.24 -7.20
N THR A 34 -3.36 1.66 -6.98
CA THR A 34 -4.20 1.13 -8.06
C THR A 34 -4.59 2.21 -9.06
N VAL A 35 -5.05 3.38 -8.59
CA VAL A 35 -5.41 4.50 -9.50
C VAL A 35 -4.20 4.98 -10.28
N ILE A 36 -3.02 5.11 -9.66
CA ILE A 36 -1.78 5.50 -10.33
C ILE A 36 -1.43 4.49 -11.43
N ALA A 37 -1.50 3.20 -11.13
CA ALA A 37 -1.19 2.15 -12.11
C ALA A 37 -2.15 2.19 -13.30
N LEU A 38 -3.47 2.21 -13.03
CA LEU A 38 -4.49 2.26 -14.08
C LEU A 38 -4.37 3.53 -14.93
N PHE A 39 -4.13 4.68 -14.31
CA PHE A 39 -3.91 5.93 -15.03
C PHE A 39 -2.73 5.79 -16.01
N HIS A 40 -1.61 5.23 -15.57
CA HIS A 40 -0.45 5.12 -16.45
C HIS A 40 -0.62 4.05 -17.54
N TYR A 41 -1.27 2.93 -17.24
CA TYR A 41 -1.51 1.88 -18.23
C TYR A 41 -2.53 2.28 -19.28
N PHE A 42 -3.60 2.99 -18.91
CA PHE A 42 -4.71 3.26 -19.83
C PHE A 42 -4.71 4.67 -20.42
N LEU A 43 -4.17 5.67 -19.73
CA LEU A 43 -4.27 7.08 -20.16
C LEU A 43 -2.95 7.66 -20.66
N THR A 44 -1.81 7.27 -20.08
CA THR A 44 -0.50 7.83 -20.50
C THR A 44 0.35 6.85 -21.31
N GLY A 45 0.04 5.55 -21.25
CA GLY A 45 0.83 4.49 -21.90
C GLY A 45 2.21 4.25 -21.25
N SER A 46 2.48 4.81 -20.07
CA SER A 46 3.78 4.68 -19.42
C SER A 46 3.83 3.50 -18.46
N TYR A 47 4.19 2.33 -19.00
CA TYR A 47 4.23 1.10 -18.21
C TYR A 47 5.29 1.09 -17.09
N VAL A 48 6.42 1.79 -17.28
CA VAL A 48 7.46 1.90 -16.24
C VAL A 48 6.89 2.60 -15.00
N TRP A 49 6.28 3.77 -15.20
CA TRP A 49 5.66 4.53 -14.12
C TRP A 49 4.43 3.85 -13.54
N GLY A 50 3.66 3.13 -14.37
CA GLY A 50 2.52 2.34 -13.90
C GLY A 50 2.93 1.11 -13.06
N SER A 51 4.14 0.59 -13.25
CA SER A 51 4.61 -0.64 -12.58
C SER A 51 5.43 -0.38 -11.32
N ILE A 52 6.20 0.72 -11.26
CA ILE A 52 7.14 0.96 -10.16
C ILE A 52 6.44 1.01 -8.79
N TRP A 53 5.28 1.67 -8.69
CA TRP A 53 4.54 1.81 -7.44
C TRP A 53 3.85 0.51 -6.99
N PRO A 54 3.13 -0.23 -7.86
CA PRO A 54 2.61 -1.56 -7.52
C PRO A 54 3.69 -2.55 -7.12
N ILE A 55 4.84 -2.56 -7.81
CA ILE A 55 5.95 -3.45 -7.48
C ILE A 55 6.50 -3.09 -6.09
N TRP A 56 6.74 -1.81 -5.81
CA TRP A 56 7.23 -1.38 -4.50
C TRP A 56 6.24 -1.72 -3.37
N TRP A 57 4.95 -1.51 -3.61
CA TRP A 57 3.90 -1.90 -2.67
C TRP A 57 3.85 -3.41 -2.43
N ALA A 58 3.97 -4.22 -3.49
CA ALA A 58 4.02 -5.68 -3.37
C ALA A 58 5.26 -6.14 -2.59
N VAL A 59 6.42 -5.50 -2.81
CA VAL A 59 7.65 -5.76 -2.03
C VAL A 59 7.45 -5.42 -0.56
N LEU A 60 6.81 -4.29 -0.24
CA LEU A 60 6.48 -3.92 1.14
C LEU A 60 5.49 -4.89 1.77
N ALA A 61 4.44 -5.28 1.04
CA ALA A 61 3.48 -6.30 1.49
C ALA A 61 4.19 -7.64 1.78
N TRP A 62 5.12 -8.04 0.92
CA TRP A 62 5.94 -9.23 1.12
C TRP A 62 6.89 -9.08 2.32
N HIS A 63 7.50 -7.92 2.51
CA HIS A 63 8.36 -7.64 3.66
C HIS A 63 7.60 -7.77 4.98
N TYR A 64 6.39 -7.19 5.06
CA TYR A 64 5.54 -7.24 6.25
C TYR A 64 4.67 -8.51 6.37
N ARG A 65 4.83 -9.52 5.49
CA ARG A 65 4.01 -10.75 5.47
C ARG A 65 3.88 -11.46 6.81
N HIS A 66 4.92 -11.39 7.65
CA HIS A 66 4.92 -11.99 8.99
C HIS A 66 3.97 -11.29 9.97
N VAL A 67 3.69 -10.00 9.78
CA VAL A 67 2.70 -9.26 10.57
C VAL A 67 1.29 -9.72 10.19
N PHE A 68 1.03 -9.93 8.89
CA PHE A 68 -0.25 -10.47 8.42
C PHE A 68 -0.49 -11.90 8.88
N ALA A 69 0.55 -12.73 8.98
CA ALA A 69 0.42 -14.10 9.51
C ALA A 69 -0.16 -14.16 10.94
N ARG A 70 0.07 -13.11 11.76
CA ARG A 70 -0.51 -13.01 13.11
C ARG A 70 -2.01 -12.77 13.11
N LEU A 71 -2.58 -12.21 12.04
CA LEU A 71 -4.04 -12.07 11.90
C LEU A 71 -4.73 -13.43 11.75
N TRP A 72 -4.00 -14.47 11.34
CA TRP A 72 -4.48 -15.83 11.17
C TRP A 72 -4.12 -16.77 12.31
N GLN A 73 -3.51 -16.27 13.39
CA GLN A 73 -3.32 -17.06 14.60
C GLN A 73 -4.65 -17.17 15.34
N PRO A 74 -5.10 -18.39 15.71
CA PRO A 74 -6.27 -18.56 16.55
C PRO A 74 -6.11 -17.73 17.82
N SER A 75 -7.15 -16.99 18.21
CA SER A 75 -7.20 -16.28 19.48
C SER A 75 -7.34 -17.28 20.63
N GLY A 76 -6.27 -18.01 20.96
CA GLY A 76 -6.34 -19.02 22.00
C GLY A 76 -5.01 -19.74 22.23
N GLY A 77 -4.34 -19.35 23.32
CA GLY A 77 -3.23 -20.03 23.98
C GLY A 77 -3.13 -19.49 25.38
#